data_AF-A0A533SLR1-F1
#
_entry.id   AF-A0A533SLR1-F1
#
_cell.length_a   1.000
_cell.length_b   1.000
_cell.length_c   1.000
_cell.angle_alpha   90.00
_cell.angle_beta   90.00
_cell.angle_gamma   90.00
#
_symmetry.space_group_name_H-M   'P 1'
#
loop_
_entity.id
_entity.type
_entity.pdbx_description
1 polymer ?
#
loop_
_entity_poly.entity_id
_entity_poly.type
_entity_poly.pdbx_seq_one_letter_code
_entity_poly.pdbx_strand_id
1 'polypeptide(L)'
;MIEKIGPVRNPLTTIAIFAAIAEVSGTVVLPFVTEGQGAFVWFLIAFPTLLVLLFFATLNFNPKVLYAPSDYRNEDNFLRTLKGASSAARAQKVEQEVREIQVSAHESGEQSSDPNTPTAGLPWDPEDSDAARARYLLAEELVFQKLADELFPLHRNVELLGVPDYLFDAVGFSRDRRTTAVEVKYLATLRGIHKRLPEIVRELESRTPEDSEYPHKRLRVLLVIVTDESPVHFDPCRDYDPRVLETAPFPIEVRAYNLAELQAEAWGGRALARGST
;
A
#
# COMPACT_ATOMS: atom_id res chain seq x y z
N MET A 1 -37.82 28.88 -0.16
CA MET A 1 -36.49 28.24 -0.19
C MET A 1 -36.72 26.77 0.11
N ILE A 2 -36.65 25.92 -0.91
CA ILE A 2 -36.80 24.46 -0.74
C ILE A 2 -35.38 23.92 -0.74
N GLU A 3 -34.81 23.75 0.44
CA GLU A 3 -33.49 23.14 0.55
C GLU A 3 -33.57 21.70 0.03
N LYS A 4 -32.62 21.35 -0.83
CA LYS A 4 -32.36 19.99 -1.29
C LYS A 4 -32.26 19.08 -0.07
N ILE A 5 -33.29 18.29 0.19
CA ILE A 5 -33.20 17.13 1.07
C ILE A 5 -32.23 16.18 0.36
N GLY A 6 -30.97 16.19 0.79
CA GLY A 6 -29.97 15.26 0.29
C GLY A 6 -30.44 13.82 0.55
N PRO A 7 -30.05 12.85 -0.29
CA PRO A 7 -30.39 11.45 -0.05
C PRO A 7 -29.97 11.08 1.38
N VAL A 8 -30.82 10.35 2.10
CA VAL A 8 -30.60 9.95 3.49
C VAL A 8 -29.40 9.00 3.52
N ARG A 9 -28.21 9.52 3.85
CA ARG A 9 -26.94 8.76 3.79
C ARG A 9 -26.48 8.23 5.14
N ASN A 10 -27.09 8.66 6.24
CA ASN A 10 -26.70 8.26 7.57
C ASN A 10 -27.89 7.56 8.26
N PRO A 11 -27.75 6.29 8.68
CA PRO A 11 -28.83 5.57 9.34
C PRO A 11 -29.25 6.18 10.69
N LEU A 12 -28.38 6.98 11.34
CA LEU A 12 -28.77 7.81 12.48
C LEU A 12 -29.88 8.81 12.09
N THR A 13 -29.79 9.40 10.90
CA THR A 13 -30.79 10.33 10.37
C THR A 13 -32.10 9.62 10.06
N THR A 14 -32.06 8.38 9.55
CA THR A 14 -33.26 7.57 9.32
C THR A 14 -34.02 7.33 10.62
N ILE A 15 -33.32 6.97 11.69
CA ILE A 15 -33.91 6.76 13.02
C ILE A 15 -34.51 8.07 13.56
N ALA A 16 -33.80 9.19 13.43
CA ALA A 16 -34.28 10.49 13.85
C ALA A 16 -35.58 10.91 13.12
N ILE A 17 -35.67 10.63 11.81
CA ILE A 17 -36.88 10.90 11.02
C ILE A 17 -38.06 10.05 11.50
N PHE A 18 -37.85 8.75 11.73
CA PHE A 18 -38.93 7.88 12.23
C PHE A 18 -39.38 8.24 13.64
N ALA A 19 -38.46 8.65 14.52
CA ALA A 19 -38.79 9.14 15.86
C ALA A 19 -39.65 10.41 15.80
N ALA A 20 -39.27 11.38 14.97
CA ALA A 20 -40.02 12.62 14.77
C ALA A 20 -41.43 12.36 14.19
N ILE A 21 -41.53 11.45 13.21
CA ILE A 21 -42.83 11.07 12.63
C ILE A 21 -43.71 10.36 13.68
N ALA A 22 -43.13 9.47 14.50
CA ALA A 22 -43.86 8.78 15.57
C ALA A 22 -44.38 9.77 16.61
N GLU A 23 -43.57 10.74 17.03
CA GLU A 23 -43.97 11.78 17.99
C GLU A 23 -45.10 12.67 17.47
N VAL A 24 -44.99 13.14 16.22
CA VAL A 24 -46.03 13.94 15.57
C VAL A 24 -47.31 13.12 15.38
N SER A 25 -47.18 11.86 14.96
CA SER A 25 -48.32 10.95 14.82
C SER A 25 -49.02 10.70 16.15
N GLY A 26 -48.26 10.47 17.23
CA GLY A 26 -48.81 10.32 18.57
C GLY A 26 -49.54 11.58 19.03
N THR A 27 -48.97 12.77 18.80
CA THR A 27 -49.59 14.02 19.24
C THR A 27 -50.88 14.33 18.48
N VAL A 28 -50.90 14.07 17.17
CA VAL A 28 -52.03 14.43 16.30
C VAL A 28 -53.12 13.35 16.31
N VAL A 29 -52.76 12.07 16.28
CA VAL A 29 -53.72 10.98 16.05
C VAL A 29 -54.32 10.45 17.36
N LEU A 30 -53.57 10.48 18.46
CA LEU A 30 -54.02 9.96 19.76
C LEU A 30 -55.38 10.55 20.24
N PRO A 31 -55.70 11.84 20.09
CA PRO A 31 -57.01 12.36 20.51
C PRO A 31 -58.20 11.85 19.66
N PHE A 32 -57.95 11.27 18.48
CA PHE A 32 -59.00 10.79 17.58
C PHE A 32 -59.22 9.26 17.66
N VAL A 33 -58.38 8.53 18.39
CA VAL A 33 -58.49 7.07 18.55
C VAL A 33 -59.31 6.75 19.80
N THR A 34 -60.57 6.37 19.60
CA THR A 34 -61.50 6.01 20.69
C THR A 34 -61.48 4.53 21.04
N GLU A 35 -61.17 3.65 20.08
CA GLU A 35 -61.06 2.20 20.27
C GLU A 35 -59.64 1.73 19.92
N GLY A 36 -59.06 0.88 20.75
CA GLY A 36 -57.70 0.35 20.51
C GLY A 36 -56.55 1.32 20.81
N GLN A 37 -56.80 2.42 21.53
CA GLN A 37 -55.81 3.43 21.89
C GLN A 37 -54.56 2.83 22.57
N GLY A 38 -54.74 1.82 23.44
CA GLY A 38 -53.62 1.14 24.09
C GLY A 38 -52.70 0.40 23.12
N ALA A 39 -53.26 -0.25 22.10
CA ALA A 39 -52.48 -0.91 21.04
C ALA A 39 -51.72 0.11 20.19
N PHE A 40 -52.34 1.26 19.92
CA PHE A 40 -51.71 2.36 19.19
C PHE A 40 -50.54 2.97 19.96
N VAL A 41 -50.68 3.21 21.27
CA VAL A 41 -49.57 3.71 22.12
C VAL A 41 -48.42 2.71 22.18
N TRP A 42 -48.72 1.42 22.33
CA TRP A 42 -47.70 0.37 22.31
C TRP A 42 -46.97 0.30 20.97
N PHE A 43 -47.69 0.46 19.86
CA PHE A 43 -47.07 0.56 18.54
C PHE A 43 -46.14 1.78 18.44
N LEU A 44 -46.58 2.95 18.93
CA LEU A 44 -45.81 4.19 18.91
C LEU A 44 -44.48 4.10 19.68
N ILE A 45 -44.44 3.31 20.75
CA ILE A 45 -43.24 3.07 21.57
C ILE A 45 -42.41 1.93 20.98
N ALA A 46 -43.03 0.80 20.68
CA ALA A 46 -42.32 -0.41 20.26
C ALA A 46 -41.68 -0.27 18.89
N PHE A 47 -42.33 0.40 17.94
CA PHE A 47 -41.84 0.49 16.57
C PHE A 47 -40.50 1.26 16.45
N PRO A 48 -40.35 2.50 16.98
CA PRO A 48 -39.08 3.20 16.95
C PRO A 48 -38.00 2.48 17.78
N THR A 49 -38.38 1.91 18.92
CA THR A 49 -37.45 1.16 19.79
C THR A 49 -36.91 -0.09 19.10
N LEU A 50 -37.77 -0.84 18.40
CA LEU A 50 -37.39 -1.99 17.60
C LEU A 50 -36.42 -1.58 16.48
N LEU A 51 -36.69 -0.47 15.77
CA LEU A 51 -35.78 0.04 14.74
C LEU A 51 -34.40 0.39 15.31
N VAL A 52 -34.33 1.00 16.49
CA VAL A 52 -33.07 1.30 17.17
C VAL A 52 -32.33 0.02 17.56
N LEU A 53 -33.03 -0.97 18.10
CA LEU A 53 -32.43 -2.27 18.45
C LEU A 53 -31.91 -3.01 17.23
N LEU A 54 -32.69 -3.06 16.14
CA LEU A 54 -32.26 -3.66 14.88
C LEU A 54 -31.06 -2.92 14.31
N PHE A 55 -31.03 -1.59 14.40
CA PHE A 55 -29.89 -0.79 13.97
C PHE A 55 -28.61 -1.17 14.71
N PHE A 56 -28.66 -1.25 16.04
CA PHE A 56 -27.50 -1.67 16.84
C PHE A 56 -27.13 -3.14 16.62
N ALA A 57 -28.11 -4.03 16.41
CA ALA A 57 -27.86 -5.42 16.07
C ALA A 57 -27.16 -5.55 14.71
N THR A 58 -27.63 -4.85 13.67
CA THR A 58 -26.96 -4.81 12.36
C THR A 58 -25.55 -4.23 12.46
N LEU A 59 -25.35 -3.21 13.30
CA LEU A 59 -24.04 -2.65 13.61
C LEU A 59 -23.09 -3.65 14.26
N ASN A 60 -23.58 -4.45 15.22
CA ASN A 60 -22.77 -5.43 15.94
C ASN A 60 -22.37 -6.61 15.04
N PHE A 61 -23.23 -7.03 14.10
CA PHE A 61 -22.92 -8.14 13.19
C PHE A 61 -22.24 -7.71 11.88
N ASN A 62 -22.43 -6.46 11.43
CA ASN A 62 -21.90 -5.97 10.15
C ASN A 62 -21.53 -4.46 10.21
N PRO A 63 -20.43 -4.09 10.90
CA PRO A 63 -19.99 -2.70 11.02
C PRO A 63 -19.57 -2.05 9.69
N LYS A 64 -19.41 -2.83 8.60
CA LYS A 64 -19.02 -2.37 7.27
C LYS A 64 -20.13 -1.66 6.49
N VAL A 65 -21.40 -1.84 6.86
CA VAL A 65 -22.57 -1.35 6.07
C VAL A 65 -22.84 0.15 6.29
N LEU A 66 -22.11 0.79 7.20
CA LEU A 66 -22.30 2.19 7.60
C LEU A 66 -21.42 3.21 6.88
N TYR A 67 -20.55 2.74 5.99
CA TYR A 67 -19.69 3.61 5.19
C TYR A 67 -20.21 3.59 3.75
N ALA A 68 -20.71 4.74 3.29
CA ALA A 68 -21.03 4.87 1.87
C ALA A 68 -19.74 4.72 1.05
N PRO A 69 -19.79 4.24 -0.22
CA PRO A 69 -18.60 4.15 -1.06
C PRO A 69 -17.81 5.49 -1.20
N SER A 70 -18.45 6.62 -0.89
CA SER A 70 -17.79 7.93 -0.86
C SER A 70 -16.94 8.20 0.39
N ASP A 71 -17.11 7.44 1.48
CA ASP A 71 -16.27 7.54 2.69
C ASP A 71 -14.92 6.84 2.50
N TYR A 72 -14.77 6.04 1.44
CA TYR A 72 -13.46 5.56 0.95
C TYR A 72 -12.63 6.68 0.28
N ARG A 73 -13.13 7.93 0.24
CA ARG A 73 -12.33 9.09 -0.19
C ARG A 73 -11.34 9.57 0.86
N ASN A 74 -11.42 9.09 2.10
CA ASN A 74 -10.52 9.47 3.19
C ASN A 74 -9.45 8.39 3.42
N GLU A 75 -8.19 8.79 3.26
CA GLU A 75 -6.94 8.02 3.50
C GLU A 75 -6.91 7.17 4.79
N ASP A 76 -7.70 7.48 5.82
CA ASP A 76 -7.78 6.68 7.05
C ASP A 76 -8.32 5.27 6.82
N ASN A 77 -9.18 5.09 5.81
CA ASN A 77 -9.64 3.75 5.42
C ASN A 77 -8.55 2.97 4.68
N PHE A 78 -7.67 3.63 3.93
CA PHE A 78 -6.51 2.98 3.32
C PHE A 78 -5.53 2.48 4.38
N LEU A 79 -5.23 3.29 5.40
CA LEU A 79 -4.39 2.86 6.53
C LEU A 79 -4.98 1.66 7.30
N ARG A 80 -6.31 1.58 7.44
CA ARG A 80 -7.01 0.42 8.02
C ARG A 80 -7.01 -0.82 7.14
N THR A 81 -6.68 -0.63 5.87
CA THR A 81 -6.68 -1.63 4.81
C THR A 81 -5.28 -2.23 4.61
N LEU A 82 -4.23 -1.52 5.04
CA LEU A 82 -2.87 -2.04 5.13
C LEU A 82 -2.82 -3.12 6.22
N LYS A 83 -2.75 -4.39 5.80
CA LYS A 83 -2.40 -5.47 6.72
C LYS A 83 -0.89 -5.59 6.76
N GLY A 84 -0.33 -5.59 7.98
CA GLY A 84 1.05 -6.00 8.15
C GLY A 84 1.17 -7.47 7.76
N ALA A 85 2.17 -7.78 6.94
CA ALA A 85 2.39 -9.14 6.46
C ALA A 85 2.66 -10.10 7.62
N SER A 86 2.24 -11.35 7.46
CA SER A 86 2.69 -12.43 8.35
C SER A 86 4.22 -12.54 8.30
N SER A 87 4.84 -12.87 9.45
CA SER A 87 6.27 -13.16 9.51
C SER A 87 6.70 -14.26 8.53
N ALA A 88 5.80 -15.19 8.22
CA ALA A 88 6.04 -16.25 7.24
C ALA A 88 6.06 -15.72 5.80
N ALA A 89 5.11 -14.85 5.43
CA ALA A 89 5.05 -14.24 4.10
C ALA A 89 6.29 -13.37 3.85
N ARG A 90 6.70 -12.61 4.87
CA ARG A 90 7.94 -11.82 4.82
C ARG A 90 9.18 -12.70 4.63
N ALA A 91 9.27 -13.82 5.36
CA ALA A 91 10.41 -14.73 5.23
C ALA A 91 10.48 -15.36 3.82
N GLN A 92 9.33 -15.74 3.26
CA GLN A 92 9.24 -16.28 1.90
C GLN A 92 9.68 -15.25 0.85
N LYS A 93 9.25 -13.99 0.99
CA LYS A 93 9.68 -12.91 0.09
C LYS A 93 11.20 -12.74 0.12
N VAL A 94 11.79 -12.61 1.31
CA VAL A 94 13.25 -12.46 1.45
C VAL A 94 14.01 -13.66 0.84
N GLU A 95 13.50 -14.88 1.02
CA GLU A 95 14.11 -16.08 0.42
C GLU A 95 14.01 -16.08 -1.12
N GLN A 96 12.88 -15.62 -1.67
CA GLN A 96 12.71 -15.44 -3.11
C GLN A 96 13.72 -14.44 -3.67
N GLU A 97 13.87 -13.28 -3.04
CA GLU A 97 14.83 -12.23 -3.45
C GLU A 97 16.28 -12.72 -3.41
N VAL A 98 16.65 -13.45 -2.36
CA VAL A 98 18.00 -14.06 -2.23
C VAL A 98 18.25 -15.05 -3.36
N ARG A 99 17.26 -15.88 -3.70
CA ARG A 99 17.37 -16.83 -4.80
C ARG A 99 17.50 -16.13 -6.15
N GLU A 100 16.76 -15.04 -6.37
CA GLU A 100 16.85 -14.22 -7.58
C GLU A 100 18.25 -13.59 -7.73
N ILE A 101 18.84 -13.11 -6.63
CA ILE A 101 20.21 -12.58 -6.59
C ILE A 101 21.21 -13.68 -6.97
N GLN A 102 21.11 -14.88 -6.40
CA GLN A 102 22.00 -16.00 -6.71
C GLN A 102 21.92 -16.42 -8.19
N VAL A 103 20.70 -16.58 -8.72
CA VAL A 103 20.48 -16.89 -10.15
C VAL A 103 21.10 -15.81 -11.04
N SER A 104 20.98 -14.54 -10.64
CA SER A 104 21.57 -13.41 -11.38
C SER A 104 23.09 -13.42 -11.42
N ALA A 105 23.72 -13.79 -10.32
CA ALA A 105 25.16 -13.87 -10.26
C ALA A 105 25.69 -15.01 -11.13
N HIS A 106 24.99 -16.16 -11.15
CA HIS A 106 25.36 -17.31 -11.95
C HIS A 106 25.26 -17.04 -13.47
N GLU A 107 24.16 -16.44 -13.92
CA GLU A 107 23.95 -16.05 -15.33
C GLU A 107 24.98 -15.01 -15.81
N SER A 108 25.44 -14.14 -14.91
CA SER A 108 26.43 -13.10 -15.21
C SER A 108 27.87 -13.66 -15.26
N GLY A 109 28.14 -14.73 -14.49
CA GLY A 109 29.43 -15.40 -14.42
C GLY A 109 29.79 -16.20 -15.68
N GLU A 110 28.80 -16.70 -16.43
CA GLU A 110 29.02 -17.46 -17.66
C GLU A 110 29.41 -16.58 -18.88
N GLN A 111 29.36 -15.24 -18.77
CA GLN A 111 29.56 -14.33 -19.91
C GLN A 111 30.72 -13.33 -19.82
N SER A 112 31.64 -13.40 -18.85
CA SER A 112 32.89 -12.60 -18.96
C SER A 112 34.12 -13.17 -18.25
N SER A 113 35.07 -13.61 -19.06
CA SER A 113 36.51 -13.48 -18.83
C SER A 113 36.95 -12.02 -19.04
N ASP A 114 36.75 -11.13 -18.06
CA ASP A 114 37.46 -9.85 -18.04
C ASP A 114 37.85 -9.44 -16.60
N PRO A 115 39.15 -9.49 -16.22
CA PRO A 115 39.58 -9.38 -14.81
C PRO A 115 39.55 -7.98 -14.19
N ASN A 116 39.17 -6.93 -14.93
CA ASN A 116 39.53 -5.55 -14.57
C ASN A 116 38.37 -4.60 -14.20
N THR A 117 37.20 -5.09 -13.79
CA THR A 117 36.17 -4.20 -13.20
C THR A 117 36.40 -4.09 -11.69
N PRO A 118 36.73 -2.91 -11.13
CA PRO A 118 36.94 -2.76 -9.68
C PRO A 118 35.59 -2.83 -8.96
N THR A 119 35.34 -3.91 -8.24
CA THR A 119 34.19 -4.04 -7.32
C THR A 119 34.46 -3.19 -6.08
N ALA A 120 33.79 -2.04 -5.94
CA ALA A 120 34.05 -1.06 -4.88
C ALA A 120 33.38 -1.41 -3.52
N GLY A 121 33.21 -2.69 -3.21
CA GLY A 121 32.64 -3.16 -1.95
C GLY A 121 33.39 -4.37 -1.40
N LEU A 122 33.28 -4.62 -0.10
CA LEU A 122 33.79 -5.83 0.56
C LEU A 122 33.50 -7.07 -0.32
N PRO A 123 34.48 -7.95 -0.61
CA PRO A 123 34.25 -9.15 -1.38
C PRO A 123 33.20 -9.98 -0.64
N TRP A 124 32.00 -10.05 -1.20
CA TRP A 124 30.95 -10.91 -0.70
C TRP A 124 30.62 -11.89 -1.81
N ASP A 125 30.37 -13.13 -1.44
CA ASP A 125 30.03 -14.17 -2.38
C ASP A 125 28.52 -14.10 -2.66
N PRO A 126 28.09 -13.78 -3.89
CA PRO A 126 26.67 -13.77 -4.24
C PRO A 126 26.05 -15.16 -4.28
N GLU A 127 26.85 -16.24 -4.32
CA GLU A 127 26.35 -17.60 -4.17
C GLU A 127 26.06 -17.94 -2.70
N ASP A 128 26.66 -17.24 -1.74
CA ASP A 128 26.36 -17.38 -0.31
C ASP A 128 25.01 -16.72 0.03
N SER A 129 24.04 -17.55 0.42
CA SER A 129 22.69 -17.12 0.76
C SER A 129 22.64 -16.12 1.93
N ASP A 130 23.52 -16.28 2.92
CA ASP A 130 23.53 -15.40 4.10
C ASP A 130 24.11 -14.03 3.75
N ALA A 131 25.14 -14.00 2.90
CA ALA A 131 25.72 -12.77 2.39
C ALA A 131 24.74 -12.00 1.49
N ALA A 132 24.09 -12.70 0.55
CA ALA A 132 23.07 -12.12 -0.32
C ALA A 132 21.89 -11.57 0.50
N ARG A 133 21.43 -12.31 1.50
CA ARG A 133 20.36 -11.88 2.41
C ARG A 133 20.75 -10.62 3.17
N ALA A 134 21.95 -10.57 3.74
CA ALA A 134 22.44 -9.41 4.48
C ALA A 134 22.51 -8.16 3.60
N ARG A 135 22.97 -8.32 2.35
CA ARG A 135 23.04 -7.24 1.36
C ARG A 135 21.66 -6.72 0.97
N TYR A 136 20.73 -7.62 0.67
CA TYR A 136 19.35 -7.27 0.36
C TYR A 136 18.66 -6.50 1.50
N LEU A 137 18.74 -7.02 2.73
CA LEU A 137 18.13 -6.36 3.91
C LEU A 137 18.75 -4.99 4.20
N LEU A 138 20.06 -4.84 3.96
CA LEU A 138 20.74 -3.57 4.10
C LEU A 138 20.28 -2.56 3.04
N ALA A 139 20.13 -3.01 1.80
CA ALA A 139 19.60 -2.19 0.71
C ALA A 139 18.19 -1.69 1.02
N GLU A 140 17.28 -2.57 1.46
CA GLU A 140 15.93 -2.18 1.92
C GLU A 140 15.98 -1.09 3.00
N GLU A 141 16.75 -1.31 4.07
CA GLU A 141 16.79 -0.39 5.20
C GLU A 141 17.26 1.00 4.79
N LEU A 142 18.30 1.08 3.97
CA LEU A 142 18.87 2.34 3.49
C LEU A 142 17.91 3.06 2.53
N VAL A 143 17.24 2.32 1.64
CA VAL A 143 16.21 2.88 0.75
C VAL A 143 15.05 3.44 1.57
N PHE A 144 14.55 2.70 2.56
CA PHE A 144 13.47 3.20 3.41
C PHE A 144 13.87 4.43 4.21
N GLN A 145 15.12 4.48 4.69
CA GLN A 145 15.64 5.66 5.36
C GLN A 145 15.66 6.87 4.42
N LYS A 146 16.11 6.70 3.17
CA LYS A 146 16.12 7.77 2.17
C LYS A 146 14.71 8.21 1.78
N LEU A 147 13.81 7.26 1.58
CA LEU A 147 12.44 7.54 1.17
C LEU A 147 11.56 8.10 2.30
N ALA A 148 11.93 7.91 3.58
CA ALA A 148 11.17 8.45 4.71
C ALA A 148 11.07 10.00 4.68
N ASP A 149 12.02 10.67 4.04
CA ASP A 149 12.00 12.13 3.85
C ASP A 149 11.01 12.59 2.77
N GLU A 150 10.66 11.68 1.84
CA GLU A 150 9.78 11.96 0.69
C GLU A 150 8.36 11.39 0.87
N LEU A 151 8.26 10.23 1.52
CA LEU A 151 7.05 9.43 1.69
C LEU A 151 6.72 9.29 3.17
N PHE A 152 5.61 9.88 3.61
CA PHE A 152 5.23 9.86 5.02
C PHE A 152 3.70 9.74 5.22
N PRO A 153 3.22 8.84 6.10
CA PRO A 153 3.97 7.80 6.82
C PRO A 153 4.37 6.62 5.91
N LEU A 154 5.61 6.13 6.07
CA LEU A 154 6.11 4.94 5.39
C LEU A 154 5.84 3.68 6.23
N HIS A 155 4.97 2.82 5.73
CA HIS A 155 4.64 1.53 6.34
C HIS A 155 5.38 0.42 5.60
N ARG A 156 6.06 -0.48 6.33
CA ARG A 156 6.86 -1.57 5.74
C ARG A 156 6.10 -2.88 5.72
N ASN A 157 6.41 -3.75 4.76
CA ASN A 157 5.85 -5.10 4.62
C ASN A 157 4.33 -5.07 4.64
N VAL A 158 3.76 -4.43 3.62
CA VAL A 158 2.33 -4.15 3.57
C VAL A 158 1.66 -4.92 2.44
N GLU A 159 0.63 -5.67 2.80
CA GLU A 159 -0.33 -6.22 1.84
C GLU A 159 -1.37 -5.13 1.53
N LEU A 160 -1.52 -4.78 0.25
CA LEU A 160 -2.62 -3.93 -0.20
C LEU A 160 -3.87 -4.79 -0.38
N LEU A 161 -5.01 -4.47 0.26
CA LEU A 161 -6.28 -5.03 -0.23
C LEU A 161 -6.44 -4.66 -1.71
N GLY A 162 -7.08 -5.54 -2.48
CA GLY A 162 -7.27 -5.36 -3.91
C GLY A 162 -6.14 -5.94 -4.75
N VAL A 163 -4.98 -6.23 -4.15
CA VAL A 163 -3.90 -7.03 -4.72
C VAL A 163 -3.69 -8.23 -3.80
N PRO A 164 -4.63 -9.20 -3.79
CA PRO A 164 -4.52 -10.35 -2.91
C PRO A 164 -3.22 -11.12 -3.22
N ASP A 165 -2.53 -11.53 -2.17
CA ASP A 165 -1.30 -12.35 -2.21
C ASP A 165 -0.02 -11.65 -2.71
N TYR A 166 0.00 -10.31 -2.80
CA TYR A 166 1.23 -9.57 -3.06
C TYR A 166 1.65 -8.65 -1.90
N LEU A 167 2.92 -8.75 -1.54
CA LEU A 167 3.54 -8.02 -0.44
C LEU A 167 4.46 -6.95 -1.00
N PHE A 168 4.10 -5.68 -0.81
CA PHE A 168 5.01 -4.58 -1.09
C PHE A 168 5.99 -4.36 0.06
N ASP A 169 7.24 -4.03 -0.28
CA ASP A 169 8.29 -3.75 0.70
C ASP A 169 7.95 -2.56 1.59
N ALA A 170 7.39 -1.51 0.98
CA ALA A 170 6.79 -0.42 1.73
C ALA A 170 5.64 0.25 0.99
N VAL A 171 4.84 0.99 1.73
CA VAL A 171 3.78 1.86 1.20
C VAL A 171 3.86 3.18 1.95
N GLY A 172 3.91 4.27 1.19
CA GLY A 172 3.93 5.62 1.75
C GLY A 172 3.06 6.58 0.96
N PHE A 173 2.92 7.80 1.49
CA PHE A 173 2.17 8.86 0.83
C PHE A 173 3.12 9.96 0.40
N SER A 174 3.03 10.31 -0.88
CA SER A 174 3.76 11.46 -1.43
C SER A 174 3.07 12.78 -1.02
N ARG A 175 3.78 13.90 -1.15
CA ARG A 175 3.27 15.25 -0.84
C ARG A 175 1.99 15.61 -1.62
N ASP A 176 1.79 15.01 -2.78
CA ASP A 176 0.58 15.15 -3.60
C ASP A 176 -0.58 14.25 -3.17
N ARG A 177 -0.47 13.59 -2.00
CA ARG A 177 -1.43 12.64 -1.44
C ARG A 177 -1.73 11.44 -2.33
N ARG A 178 -0.79 11.07 -3.21
CA ARG A 178 -0.88 9.79 -3.93
C ARG A 178 -0.26 8.68 -3.09
N THR A 179 -0.91 7.54 -3.06
CA THR A 179 -0.36 6.32 -2.48
C THR A 179 0.77 5.83 -3.38
N THR A 180 1.95 5.66 -2.80
CA THR A 180 3.12 5.11 -3.48
C THR A 180 3.48 3.79 -2.81
N ALA A 181 3.26 2.70 -3.51
CA ALA A 181 3.80 1.40 -3.13
C ALA A 181 5.25 1.33 -3.61
N VAL A 182 6.14 0.83 -2.76
CA VAL A 182 7.58 0.78 -2.99
C VAL A 182 7.98 -0.69 -3.03
N GLU A 183 8.73 -1.04 -4.06
CA GLU A 183 9.35 -2.36 -4.22
C GLU A 183 10.86 -2.16 -4.40
N VAL A 184 11.66 -2.88 -3.62
CA VAL A 184 13.12 -2.76 -3.60
C VAL A 184 13.73 -4.02 -4.20
N LYS A 185 14.53 -3.86 -5.26
CA LYS A 185 15.30 -4.94 -5.87
C LYS A 185 16.78 -4.66 -5.73
N TYR A 186 17.51 -5.62 -5.17
CA TYR A 186 18.97 -5.54 -5.10
C TYR A 186 19.58 -6.33 -6.26
N LEU A 187 20.49 -5.69 -7.00
CA LEU A 187 21.21 -6.27 -8.12
C LEU A 187 22.72 -6.09 -7.92
N ALA A 188 23.45 -7.20 -7.78
CA ALA A 188 24.90 -7.17 -7.66
C ALA A 188 25.58 -6.55 -8.91
N THR A 189 24.99 -6.75 -10.10
CA THR A 189 25.43 -6.17 -11.37
C THR A 189 24.24 -5.60 -12.13
N LEU A 190 24.46 -4.50 -12.86
CA LEU A 190 23.45 -3.94 -13.79
C LEU A 190 23.49 -4.61 -15.17
N ARG A 191 24.42 -5.53 -15.41
CA ARG A 191 24.48 -6.28 -16.67
C ARG A 191 23.19 -7.09 -16.86
N GLY A 192 22.57 -6.97 -18.04
CA GLY A 192 21.34 -7.71 -18.36
C GLY A 192 20.05 -7.13 -17.77
N ILE A 193 20.10 -5.96 -17.12
CA ILE A 193 18.91 -5.31 -16.54
C ILE A 193 17.78 -5.10 -17.57
N HIS A 194 18.12 -4.84 -18.83
CA HIS A 194 17.18 -4.68 -19.94
C HIS A 194 16.31 -5.93 -20.21
N LYS A 195 16.79 -7.13 -19.85
CA LYS A 195 16.01 -8.39 -19.96
C LYS A 195 15.16 -8.65 -18.73
N ARG A 196 15.65 -8.22 -17.56
CA ARG A 196 15.05 -8.49 -16.25
C ARG A 196 13.95 -7.50 -15.88
N LEU A 197 14.08 -6.23 -16.26
CA LEU A 197 13.07 -5.22 -15.95
C LEU A 197 11.69 -5.59 -16.51
N PRO A 198 11.56 -6.07 -17.76
CA PRO A 198 10.28 -6.57 -18.27
C PRO A 198 9.72 -7.75 -17.46
N GLU A 199 10.56 -8.63 -16.92
CA GLU A 199 10.12 -9.74 -16.08
C GLU A 199 9.60 -9.25 -14.73
N ILE A 200 10.31 -8.31 -14.10
CA ILE A 200 9.89 -7.69 -12.83
C ILE A 200 8.57 -6.94 -13.03
N VAL A 201 8.45 -6.17 -14.10
CA VAL A 201 7.21 -5.44 -14.43
C VAL A 201 6.08 -6.43 -14.71
N ARG A 202 6.33 -7.49 -15.47
CA ARG A 202 5.32 -8.52 -15.76
C ARG A 202 4.90 -9.30 -14.51
N GLU A 203 5.83 -9.53 -13.59
CA GLU A 203 5.53 -10.15 -12.29
C GLU A 203 4.61 -9.25 -11.47
N LEU A 204 4.91 -7.94 -11.39
CA LEU A 204 4.06 -6.93 -10.76
C LEU A 204 2.67 -6.84 -11.41
N GLU A 205 2.61 -6.88 -12.74
CA GLU A 205 1.35 -6.89 -13.50
C GLU A 205 0.54 -8.16 -13.21
N SER A 206 1.16 -9.34 -13.30
CA SER A 206 0.48 -10.63 -13.14
C SER A 206 -0.12 -10.84 -11.75
N ARG A 207 0.43 -10.17 -10.75
CA ARG A 207 0.00 -10.24 -9.36
C ARG A 207 -1.02 -9.15 -9.00
N THR A 208 -1.32 -8.23 -9.93
CA THR A 208 -2.31 -7.17 -9.75
C THR A 208 -3.61 -7.53 -10.48
N PRO A 209 -4.74 -7.72 -9.78
CA PRO A 209 -6.02 -8.01 -10.43
C PRO A 209 -6.45 -6.86 -11.34
N GLU A 210 -6.82 -7.16 -12.59
CA GLU A 210 -7.43 -6.20 -13.54
C GLU A 210 -8.66 -5.49 -12.94
N ASP A 211 -9.38 -6.19 -12.05
CA ASP A 211 -10.66 -5.78 -11.46
C ASP A 211 -10.52 -5.18 -10.05
N SER A 212 -9.30 -4.78 -9.64
CA SER A 212 -9.13 -4.19 -8.31
C SER A 212 -10.01 -2.92 -8.21
N GLU A 213 -10.90 -2.88 -7.22
CA GLU A 213 -11.83 -1.77 -6.93
C GLU A 213 -11.10 -0.45 -6.58
N TYR A 214 -9.77 -0.46 -6.63
CA TYR A 214 -8.89 0.65 -6.39
C TYR A 214 -8.83 1.54 -7.61
N PRO A 215 -9.01 2.86 -7.44
CA PRO A 215 -8.87 3.77 -8.56
C PRO A 215 -7.42 3.71 -9.06
N HIS A 216 -7.21 3.06 -10.21
CA HIS A 216 -5.98 3.02 -11.02
C HIS A 216 -5.28 4.39 -11.19
N LYS A 217 -5.98 5.48 -10.86
CA LYS A 217 -5.48 6.87 -10.89
C LYS A 217 -4.76 7.34 -9.62
N ARG A 218 -4.77 6.60 -8.50
CA ARG A 218 -4.20 7.06 -7.21
C ARG A 218 -3.05 6.20 -6.66
N LEU A 219 -2.88 4.97 -7.13
CA LEU A 219 -1.75 4.13 -6.78
C LEU A 219 -0.61 4.39 -7.78
N ARG A 220 0.59 4.65 -7.27
CA ARG A 220 1.84 4.65 -8.02
C ARG A 220 2.72 3.54 -7.47
N VAL A 221 3.44 2.83 -8.32
CA VAL A 221 4.48 1.90 -7.90
C VAL A 221 5.84 2.55 -8.12
N LEU A 222 6.68 2.54 -7.10
CA LEU A 222 8.05 3.01 -7.12
C LEU A 222 8.96 1.78 -7.03
N LEU A 223 9.52 1.37 -8.16
CA LEU A 223 10.52 0.30 -8.24
C LEU A 223 11.90 0.89 -7.97
N VAL A 224 12.51 0.50 -6.86
CA VAL A 224 13.83 0.96 -6.46
C VAL A 224 14.86 -0.13 -6.71
N ILE A 225 15.85 0.17 -7.53
CA ILE A 225 16.95 -0.74 -7.86
C ILE A 225 18.18 -0.32 -7.09
N VAL A 226 18.74 -1.21 -6.29
CA VAL A 226 19.96 -0.95 -5.52
C VAL A 226 21.09 -1.82 -6.07
N THR A 227 22.26 -1.22 -6.32
CA THR A 227 23.40 -1.95 -6.88
C THR A 227 24.73 -1.61 -6.23
N ASP A 228 25.69 -2.53 -6.31
CA ASP A 228 27.08 -2.30 -5.92
C ASP A 228 27.87 -1.56 -7.01
N GLU A 229 27.42 -1.61 -8.27
CA GLU A 229 28.10 -0.94 -9.38
C GLU A 229 27.90 0.58 -9.29
N SER A 230 28.99 1.34 -9.45
CA SER A 230 28.91 2.81 -9.42
C SER A 230 28.02 3.28 -10.58
N PRO A 231 26.99 4.11 -10.31
CA PRO A 231 25.95 4.37 -11.28
C PRO A 231 26.44 5.49 -12.19
N VAL A 232 27.30 5.18 -13.16
CA VAL A 232 27.72 6.23 -14.11
C VAL A 232 26.59 6.55 -15.08
N HIS A 233 25.69 5.62 -15.40
CA HIS A 233 24.38 5.91 -16.01
C HIS A 233 23.52 4.64 -15.99
N PHE A 234 22.67 4.45 -14.98
CA PHE A 234 21.41 3.77 -15.23
C PHE A 234 20.41 4.87 -15.55
N ASP A 235 20.13 5.06 -16.84
CA ASP A 235 19.12 5.99 -17.31
C ASP A 235 17.87 5.17 -17.65
N PRO A 236 16.80 5.24 -16.85
CA PRO A 236 15.56 4.50 -17.12
C PRO A 236 14.97 4.80 -18.50
N CYS A 237 15.30 5.95 -19.12
CA CYS A 237 14.86 6.30 -20.47
C CYS A 237 15.78 5.74 -21.58
N ARG A 238 17.01 5.32 -21.26
CA ARG A 238 17.99 4.79 -22.22
C ARG A 238 18.16 3.27 -22.13
N ASP A 239 18.06 2.72 -20.93
CA ASP A 239 18.33 1.32 -20.63
C ASP A 239 17.07 0.45 -20.64
N TYR A 240 15.92 1.06 -20.97
CA TYR A 240 14.61 0.42 -20.99
C TYR A 240 13.68 1.04 -22.05
N ASP A 241 12.79 0.22 -22.62
CA ASP A 241 11.73 0.69 -23.54
C ASP A 241 10.54 1.23 -22.72
N PRO A 242 10.31 2.56 -22.67
CA PRO A 242 9.25 3.17 -21.85
C PRO A 242 7.86 2.56 -22.08
N ARG A 243 7.63 1.96 -23.25
CA ARG A 243 6.38 1.27 -23.59
C ARG A 243 6.04 0.11 -22.66
N VAL A 244 7.04 -0.54 -22.07
CA VAL A 244 6.81 -1.65 -21.14
C VAL A 244 6.31 -1.15 -19.77
N LEU A 245 6.51 0.14 -19.41
CA LEU A 245 5.85 0.72 -18.21
C LEU A 245 4.45 1.25 -18.55
N GLU A 246 4.20 1.56 -19.83
CA GLU A 246 2.89 2.00 -20.32
C GLU A 246 1.88 0.85 -20.45
N THR A 247 2.32 -0.40 -20.47
CA THR A 247 1.43 -1.59 -20.43
C THR A 247 0.87 -1.86 -19.05
N ALA A 248 1.51 -1.35 -18.00
CA ALA A 248 1.11 -1.62 -16.63
C ALA A 248 -0.20 -0.90 -16.27
N PRO A 249 -1.09 -1.52 -15.47
CA PRO A 249 -2.37 -0.93 -15.06
C PRO A 249 -2.23 0.23 -14.05
N PHE A 250 -1.00 0.57 -13.66
CA PHE A 250 -0.63 1.65 -12.74
C PHE A 250 0.66 2.34 -13.20
N PRO A 251 0.87 3.62 -12.89
CA PRO A 251 2.11 4.32 -13.18
C PRO A 251 3.26 3.73 -12.36
N ILE A 252 4.29 3.23 -13.06
CA ILE A 252 5.53 2.73 -12.48
C ILE A 252 6.63 3.80 -12.63
N GLU A 253 7.27 4.16 -11.53
CA GLU A 253 8.45 5.01 -11.48
C GLU A 253 9.65 4.15 -11.08
N VAL A 254 10.75 4.21 -11.83
CA VAL A 254 11.96 3.44 -11.55
C VAL A 254 13.05 4.38 -11.05
N ARG A 255 13.66 4.06 -9.91
CA ARG A 255 14.82 4.77 -9.36
C ARG A 255 15.96 3.81 -9.09
N ALA A 256 17.18 4.19 -9.43
CA ALA A 256 18.36 3.41 -9.13
C ALA A 256 19.26 4.14 -8.13
N TYR A 257 19.81 3.39 -7.18
CA TYR A 257 20.75 3.89 -6.18
C TYR A 257 21.95 2.96 -6.07
N ASN A 258 23.12 3.54 -5.79
CA ASN A 258 24.28 2.76 -5.42
C ASN A 258 24.29 2.50 -3.90
N LEU A 259 24.59 1.26 -3.51
CA LEU A 259 24.56 0.84 -2.11
C LEU A 259 25.59 1.59 -1.26
N ALA A 260 26.81 1.80 -1.78
CA ALA A 260 27.86 2.50 -1.05
C ALA A 260 27.52 3.99 -0.85
N GLU A 261 26.88 4.63 -1.84
CA GLU A 261 26.38 6.00 -1.72
C GLU A 261 25.27 6.11 -0.67
N LEU A 262 24.29 5.19 -0.71
CA LEU A 262 23.23 5.10 0.30
C LEU A 262 23.79 4.92 1.71
N GLN A 263 24.80 4.07 1.87
CA GLN A 263 25.50 3.87 3.14
C GLN A 263 26.20 5.14 3.61
N ALA A 264 26.93 5.80 2.72
CA ALA A 264 27.65 7.03 3.03
C ALA A 264 26.71 8.16 3.46
N GLU A 265 25.56 8.30 2.79
CA GLU A 265 24.51 9.27 3.13
C GLU A 265 23.90 8.96 4.51
N ALA A 266 23.51 7.71 4.75
CA ALA A 266 22.90 7.27 6.00
C ALA A 266 23.83 7.41 7.22
N TRP A 267 25.13 7.16 7.03
CA TRP A 267 26.13 7.25 8.10
C TRP A 267 26.73 8.64 8.25
N GLY A 268 26.85 9.41 7.17
CA GLY A 268 27.29 10.81 7.18
C GLY A 268 26.35 11.71 7.98
N GLY A 269 25.03 11.49 7.86
CA GLY A 269 24.03 12.20 8.69
C GLY A 269 24.15 11.93 10.19
N ARG A 270 24.61 10.73 10.58
CA ARG A 270 24.82 10.34 12.00
C ARG A 270 26.07 10.96 12.62
N ALA A 271 27.06 11.38 11.82
CA ALA A 271 28.26 12.04 12.32
C ALA A 271 27.98 13.49 12.75
N LEU A 272 27.11 14.21 12.02
CA LEU A 272 26.69 15.57 12.37
C LEU A 272 25.76 15.60 13.59
N ALA A 273 24.91 14.59 13.77
CA ALA A 273 23.98 14.51 14.91
C ALA A 273 24.66 14.17 16.27
N ARG A 274 25.89 13.65 16.26
CA ARG A 274 26.66 13.34 17.48
C ARG A 274 27.70 14.41 17.86
N GLY A 275 27.80 15.50 17.09
CA GLY A 275 28.73 16.60 17.34
C GLY A 275 28.14 17.80 18.11
N SER A 276 26.87 17.76 18.52
CA SER A 276 26.23 18.81 19.32
C SER A 276 25.79 18.29 20.69
N THR A 277 26.76 18.04 21.57
CA THR A 277 26.54 17.98 23.03
C THR A 277 27.70 18.67 23.71
#